data_AF-A0A1F9EVC4-F1
#
_entry.id   AF-A0A1F9EVC4-F1
#
_cell.length_a   1.000
_cell.length_b   1.000
_cell.length_c   1.000
_cell.angle_alpha   90.00
_cell.angle_beta   90.00
_cell.angle_gamma   90.00
#
_symmetry.space_group_name_H-M   'P 1'
#
loop_
_entity.id
_entity.type
_entity.pdbx_description
1 polymer ?
#
loop_
_entity_poly.entity_id
_entity_poly.type
_entity_poly.pdbx_seq_one_letter_code
_entity_poly.pdbx_strand_id
1 'polypeptide(L)' 'MEIERATVLDAEEILTLQKLAYRSEAEIYNDFNIPPLLQTLESLEKDFEKQFFLKAALSERVKG' A
#
# COMPACT_ATOMS: atom_id res chain seq x y z
N MET A 1 -13.17 -9.12 -7.79
CA MET A 1 -12.62 -8.02 -6.99
C MET A 1 -13.44 -7.94 -5.73
N GLU A 2 -12.82 -8.27 -4.61
CA GLU A 2 -13.44 -8.27 -3.29
C GLU A 2 -12.72 -7.20 -2.45
N ILE A 3 -13.48 -6.36 -1.77
CA ILE A 3 -12.93 -5.39 -0.82
C ILE A 3 -12.99 -6.04 0.56
N GLU A 4 -11.84 -6.16 1.20
CA GLU A 4 -11.73 -6.75 2.52
C GLU A 4 -10.81 -5.93 3.43
N ARG A 5 -10.90 -6.21 4.74
CA ARG A 5 -10.04 -5.57 5.71
C ARG A 5 -8.62 -6.12 5.56
N ALA A 6 -7.67 -5.23 5.34
CA ALA A 6 -6.26 -5.59 5.38
C ALA A 6 -5.83 -5.84 6.83
N THR A 7 -4.90 -6.75 6.99
CA THR A 7 -4.26 -7.07 8.27
C THR A 7 -2.81 -6.59 8.25
N VAL A 8 -2.16 -6.56 9.41
CA VAL A 8 -0.74 -6.20 9.50
C VAL A 8 0.16 -7.11 8.63
N LEU A 9 -0.28 -8.35 8.35
CA LEU A 9 0.43 -9.26 7.46
C LEU A 9 0.46 -8.77 6.00
N ASP A 10 -0.47 -7.89 5.62
CA ASP A 10 -0.53 -7.28 4.30
C ASP A 10 0.35 -6.02 4.20
N ALA A 11 0.95 -5.55 5.31
CA ALA A 11 1.63 -4.25 5.38
C ALA A 11 2.82 -4.15 4.41
N GLU A 12 3.61 -5.21 4.26
CA GLU A 12 4.76 -5.21 3.35
C GLU A 12 4.32 -5.07 1.88
N GLU A 13 3.29 -5.83 1.47
CA GLU A 13 2.75 -5.76 0.12
C GLU A 13 2.09 -4.40 -0.16
N ILE A 14 1.33 -3.88 0.80
CA ILE A 14 0.70 -2.56 0.72
C ILE A 14 1.76 -1.46 0.61
N LEU A 15 2.82 -1.49 1.42
CA LEU A 15 3.91 -0.51 1.36
C LEU A 15 4.61 -0.55 0.01
N THR A 16 4.84 -1.74 -0.53
CA THR A 16 5.47 -1.93 -1.84
C THR A 16 4.59 -1.33 -2.94
N LEU A 17 3.29 -1.68 -2.95
CA LEU A 17 2.34 -1.13 -3.91
C LEU A 17 2.23 0.40 -3.80
N GLN A 18 2.20 0.94 -2.59
CA GLN A 18 2.16 2.38 -2.35
C GLN A 18 3.40 3.08 -2.90
N LYS A 19 4.60 2.53 -2.68
CA LYS A 19 5.84 3.10 -3.22
C LYS A 19 5.88 3.06 -4.74
N LEU A 20 5.39 1.98 -5.35
CA LEU A 20 5.26 1.88 -6.80
C LEU A 20 4.28 2.93 -7.35
N ALA A 21 3.13 3.08 -6.71
CA ALA A 21 2.09 4.01 -7.12
C ALA A 21 2.55 5.47 -7.08
N TYR A 22 3.26 5.89 -6.03
CA TYR A 22 3.70 7.28 -5.85
C TYR A 22 5.02 7.64 -6.56
N ARG A 23 5.68 6.66 -7.19
CA ARG A 23 6.95 6.92 -7.88
C ARG A 23 6.76 7.84 -9.08
N SER A 24 5.68 7.67 -9.86
CA SER A 24 5.38 8.54 -11.01
C SER A 24 5.20 10.00 -10.60
N GLU A 25 4.57 10.24 -9.46
CA GLU A 25 4.27 11.55 -8.90
C GLU A 25 5.58 12.22 -8.46
N ALA A 26 6.45 11.47 -7.79
CA ALA A 26 7.80 11.95 -7.46
C ALA A 26 8.61 12.31 -8.69
N GLU A 27 8.48 11.55 -9.79
CA GLU A 27 9.14 11.85 -11.07
C GLU A 27 8.56 13.10 -11.74
N ILE A 28 7.24 13.28 -11.73
CA ILE A 28 6.54 14.45 -12.30
C ILE A 28 6.92 15.75 -11.58
N TYR A 29 6.95 15.71 -10.25
CA TYR A 29 7.24 16.89 -9.42
C TYR A 29 8.72 17.01 -9.05
N ASN A 30 9.56 16.05 -9.48
CA ASN A 30 10.96 15.92 -9.10
C ASN A 30 11.18 15.99 -7.57
N ASP A 31 10.29 15.33 -6.82
CA ASP A 31 10.33 15.28 -5.36
C ASP A 31 10.12 13.85 -4.84
N PHE A 32 11.22 13.23 -4.44
CA PHE A 32 11.23 11.88 -3.86
C PHE A 32 11.12 11.87 -2.33
N ASN A 33 11.01 13.05 -1.69
CA ASN A 33 10.87 13.18 -0.25
C ASN A 33 9.41 13.21 0.20
N ILE A 34 8.49 12.81 -0.68
CA ILE A 34 7.07 12.76 -0.36
C ILE A 34 6.78 11.65 0.68
N PRO A 35 5.82 11.87 1.60
CA PRO A 35 5.55 10.96 2.70
C PRO A 35 5.35 9.48 2.30
N PRO A 36 4.64 9.16 1.19
CA PRO A 36 4.42 7.76 0.79
C PRO A 36 5.70 6.99 0.44
N LEU A 37 6.74 7.67 -0.05
CA LEU A 37 8.02 7.06 -0.41
C LEU A 37 8.96 6.91 0.80
N LEU A 38 8.83 7.80 1.78
CA LEU A 38 9.64 7.79 3.00
C LEU A 38 9.08 6.88 4.10
N GLN A 39 7.83 6.41 4.00
CA GLN A 39 7.23 5.54 5.00
C GLN A 39 8.03 4.22 5.14
N THR A 40 8.24 3.82 6.39
CA THR A 40 8.88 2.56 6.77
C THR A 40 7.82 1.50 7.07
N LEU A 41 8.19 0.23 6.99
CA LEU A 41 7.30 -0.88 7.36
C LEU A 41 6.85 -0.76 8.82
N GLU A 42 7.78 -0.52 9.75
CA GLU A 42 7.46 -0.34 11.18
C GLU A 42 6.46 0.81 11.43
N SER A 43 6.59 1.93 10.69
CA SER A 43 5.63 3.04 10.81
C SER A 43 4.25 2.63 10.30
N LEU A 44 4.19 1.92 9.17
CA LEU A 44 2.93 1.44 8.62
C LEU A 44 2.27 0.42 9.56
N GLU A 45 3.02 -0.52 10.14
CA GLU A 45 2.52 -1.47 11.13
C GLU A 45 1.92 -0.75 12.36
N LYS A 46 2.55 0.33 12.83
CA LYS A 46 1.99 1.19 13.89
C LYS A 46 0.72 1.92 13.46
N ASP A 47 0.57 2.25 12.18
CA ASP A 47 -0.66 2.83 11.64
C ASP A 47 -1.79 1.79 11.64
N PHE A 48 -1.51 0.51 11.38
CA PHE A 48 -2.49 -0.59 11.48
C PHE A 48 -3.08 -0.75 12.89
N GLU A 49 -2.35 -0.36 13.94
CA GLU A 49 -2.87 -0.36 15.32
C GLU A 49 -3.90 0.75 15.56
N LYS A 50 -3.85 1.84 14.77
CA LYS A 50 -4.61 3.07 14.99
C LYS A 50 -5.67 3.32 13.91
N GLN A 51 -5.56 2.67 12.76
CA GLN A 51 -6.35 2.97 11.56
C GLN A 51 -6.94 1.69 10.93
N PHE A 52 -7.98 1.90 10.12
CA PHE A 52 -8.59 0.84 9.33
C PHE A 52 -8.05 0.86 7.90
N PHE A 53 -7.44 -0.25 7.50
CA PHE A 53 -6.98 -0.46 6.13
C PHE A 53 -7.93 -1.40 5.40
N LEU A 54 -8.28 -1.03 4.17
CA LEU A 54 -9.04 -1.86 3.24
C LEU A 54 -8.14 -2.19 2.06
N LYS A 55 -8.18 -3.43 1.61
CA LYS A 55 -7.52 -3.88 0.38
C LYS A 55 -8.56 -4.38 -0.61
N ALA A 56 -8.26 -4.21 -1.90
CA ALA A 56 -9.03 -4.79 -2.98
C ALA A 56 -8.28 -6.01 -3.53
N ALA A 57 -8.77 -7.20 -3.24
CA ALA A 57 -8.18 -8.44 -3.73
C ALA A 57 -8.88 -8.87 -5.04
N LEU A 58 -8.10 -9.20 -6.06
CA LEU A 58 -8.63 -9.85 -7.26
C LEU A 58 -8.54 -11.36 -7.06
N SER A 59 -9.65 -11.99 -6.69
CA SER A 59 -9.72 -13.46 -6.60
C SER A 59 -9.55 -14.02 -8.02
N GLU A 60 -8.41 -14.65 -8.31
CA GLU A 60 -8.15 -15.34 -9.59
C GLU A 60 -9.00 -16.60 -9.71
N ARG A 61 -10.30 -16.42 -9.93
CA ARG A 61 -11.11 -17.52 -10.44
C ARG A 61 -10.89 -17.54 -11.94
N VAL A 62 -9.91 -18.33 -12.38
CA VAL A 62 -9.64 -18.61 -13.81
C VAL A 62 -10.99 -18.92 -14.47
N LYS A 63 -11.52 -17.96 -15.22
CA LYS A 63 -12.62 -18.19 -16.13
C LYS A 63 -11.99 -18.38 -17.50
N GLY A 64 -11.84 -19.66 -17.87
CA GLY A 64 -11.66 -20.06 -19.26
C GLY A 64 -12.89 -19.72 -20.09
#